data_AF-F7M890-F1
#
_entry.id   AF-F7M890-F1
#
_cell.length_a   1.000
_cell.length_b   1.000
_cell.length_c   1.000
_cell.angle_alpha   90.00
_cell.angle_beta   90.00
_cell.angle_gamma   90.00
#
_symmetry.space_group_name_H-M   'P 1'
#
loop_
_entity.id
_entity.type
_entity.pdbx_description
1 polymer ?
#
loop_
_entity_poly.entity_id
_entity_poly.type
_entity_poly.pdbx_seq_one_letter_code
_entity_poly.pdbx_strand_id
1 'polypeptide(L)'
;MITYTTRSANLMLRALGLSMYLACLGLDAGAHFFDTVFRPEGLLWIGLGAGLTIIPTVLVGFVAFKMMKIDFGSVSGMLCGSMANPMALNYVNDTIPGDNPSVAYATVYPLCMFLRVIIAQVLLMFLLN
;
A
#
# COMPACT_ATOMS: atom_id res chain seq x y z
N MET A 1 2.05 16.36 23.10
CA MET A 1 0.64 15.91 23.04
C MET A 1 0.57 14.60 23.80
N ILE A 2 -0.10 14.58 24.95
CA ILE A 2 -0.05 13.46 25.90
C ILE A 2 -1.04 12.40 25.40
N THR A 3 -0.54 11.36 24.73
CA THR A 3 -1.36 10.23 24.31
C THR A 3 -1.69 9.39 25.55
N TYR A 4 -2.94 9.47 26.02
CA TYR A 4 -3.45 8.69 27.18
C TYR A 4 -3.58 7.18 26.91
N THR A 5 -3.22 6.72 25.72
CA THR A 5 -3.20 5.30 25.35
C THR A 5 -1.78 4.76 25.43
N THR A 6 -1.60 3.70 26.23
CA THR A 6 -0.34 2.93 26.23
C THR A 6 -0.02 2.44 24.81
N ARG A 7 1.28 2.39 24.43
CA ARG A 7 1.73 1.94 23.10
C ARG A 7 1.08 0.61 22.72
N SER A 8 0.95 -0.29 23.68
CA SER A 8 0.30 -1.60 23.51
C SER A 8 -1.19 -1.50 23.14
N ALA A 9 -1.92 -0.53 23.72
CA ALA A 9 -3.32 -0.32 23.40
C ALA A 9 -3.51 0.23 21.99
N ASN A 10 -2.61 1.12 21.54
CA ASN A 10 -2.64 1.64 20.18
C ASN A 10 -2.36 0.54 19.13
N LEU A 11 -1.33 -0.29 19.39
CA LEU A 11 -1.02 -1.44 18.53
C LEU A 11 -2.19 -2.44 18.47
N MET A 12 -2.80 -2.74 19.61
CA MET A 12 -3.96 -3.65 19.68
C MET A 12 -5.16 -3.11 18.90
N LEU A 13 -5.49 -1.82 19.05
CA LEU A 13 -6.57 -1.17 18.31
C LEU A 13 -6.29 -1.15 16.80
N ARG A 14 -5.05 -0.92 16.38
CA ARG A 14 -4.65 -0.91 14.96
C ARG A 14 -4.79 -2.30 14.34
N ALA A 15 -4.34 -3.34 15.05
CA ALA A 15 -4.45 -4.73 14.60
C ALA A 15 -5.92 -5.18 14.50
N LEU A 16 -6.74 -4.83 15.49
CA LEU A 16 -8.17 -5.17 15.51
C LEU A 16 -8.94 -4.43 14.40
N GLY A 17 -8.66 -3.15 14.18
CA GLY A 17 -9.25 -2.38 13.09
C GLY A 17 -8.88 -2.96 11.71
N LEU A 18 -7.61 -3.32 11.53
CA LEU A 18 -7.13 -3.92 10.28
C LEU A 18 -7.78 -5.29 10.01
N SER A 19 -7.92 -6.14 11.03
CA SER A 19 -8.54 -7.47 10.86
C SER A 19 -10.02 -7.38 10.53
N MET A 20 -10.77 -6.48 11.18
CA MET A 20 -12.18 -6.24 10.84
C MET A 20 -12.32 -5.66 9.42
N TYR A 21 -11.46 -4.71 9.04
CA TYR A 21 -11.45 -4.14 7.69
C TYR A 21 -11.19 -5.21 6.62
N LEU A 22 -10.19 -6.07 6.82
CA LEU A 22 -9.88 -7.19 5.93
C LEU A 22 -11.02 -8.21 5.84
N ALA A 23 -11.71 -8.50 6.96
CA ALA A 23 -12.86 -9.40 6.96
C ALA A 23 -14.01 -8.84 6.11
N CYS A 24 -14.35 -7.56 6.28
CA CYS A 24 -15.39 -6.90 5.50
C CYS A 24 -15.02 -6.83 4.01
N LEU A 25 -13.79 -6.39 3.68
CA LEU A 25 -13.29 -6.36 2.30
C LEU A 25 -13.32 -7.74 1.64
N GLY A 26 -12.93 -8.79 2.36
CA GLY A 26 -12.93 -10.15 1.84
C GLY A 26 -14.33 -10.67 1.54
N LEU A 27 -15.31 -10.37 2.39
CA LEU A 27 -16.70 -10.73 2.15
C LEU A 27 -17.30 -9.98 0.95
N ASP A 28 -17.02 -8.69 0.83
CA ASP A 28 -17.51 -7.83 -0.25
C ASP A 28 -16.89 -8.23 -1.61
N ALA A 29 -15.56 -8.37 -1.66
CA ALA A 29 -14.86 -8.81 -2.87
C ALA A 29 -15.19 -10.28 -3.23
N GLY A 30 -15.46 -11.12 -2.25
CA GLY A 30 -15.78 -12.54 -2.42
C GLY A 30 -17.11 -12.80 -3.12
N ALA A 31 -18.12 -11.96 -2.91
CA ALA A 31 -19.44 -12.10 -3.52
C ALA A 31 -19.38 -12.06 -5.06
N HIS A 32 -18.50 -11.23 -5.63
CA HIS A 32 -18.33 -11.08 -7.07
C HIS A 32 -17.10 -11.84 -7.63
N PHE A 33 -16.36 -12.56 -6.77
CA PHE A 33 -15.12 -13.22 -7.16
C PHE A 33 -15.35 -14.32 -8.20
N PHE A 34 -16.32 -15.22 -7.95
CA PHE A 34 -16.63 -16.30 -8.89
C PHE A 34 -17.15 -15.76 -10.22
N ASP A 35 -18.05 -14.76 -10.21
CA ASP A 35 -18.57 -14.15 -11.43
C ASP A 35 -17.45 -13.51 -12.27
N THR A 36 -16.51 -12.82 -11.62
CA THR A 36 -15.38 -12.17 -12.28
C THR A 36 -14.35 -13.18 -12.82
N VAL A 37 -13.98 -14.19 -12.03
CA VAL A 37 -12.93 -15.16 -12.40
C VAL A 37 -13.37 -16.11 -13.51
N PHE A 38 -14.63 -16.55 -13.50
CA PHE A 38 -15.17 -17.45 -14.53
C PHE A 38 -15.45 -16.75 -15.86
N ARG A 39 -15.40 -15.41 -15.88
CA ARG A 39 -15.52 -14.62 -17.10
C ARG A 39 -14.19 -14.67 -17.86
N PRO A 40 -14.18 -14.95 -19.18
CA PRO A 40 -12.95 -15.10 -19.96
C PRO A 40 -12.06 -13.84 -19.95
N GLU A 41 -12.67 -12.67 -19.75
CA GLU A 41 -11.96 -11.39 -19.65
C GLU A 41 -11.38 -11.16 -18.25
N GLY A 42 -11.99 -11.72 -17.20
CA GLY A 42 -11.64 -11.42 -15.81
C GLY A 42 -10.25 -11.91 -15.41
N LEU A 43 -9.82 -13.06 -15.93
CA LEU A 43 -8.45 -13.54 -15.72
C LEU A 43 -7.41 -12.60 -16.36
N LEU A 44 -7.74 -11.99 -17.50
CA LEU A 44 -6.89 -11.03 -18.19
C LEU A 44 -6.77 -9.73 -17.39
N TRP A 45 -7.88 -9.24 -16.82
CA TRP A 45 -7.90 -8.08 -15.92
C TRP A 45 -7.12 -8.33 -14.63
N ILE A 46 -7.25 -9.52 -14.03
CA ILE A 46 -6.47 -9.92 -12.85
C ILE A 46 -4.97 -9.97 -13.20
N GLY A 47 -4.61 -10.57 -14.32
CA GLY A 47 -3.22 -10.64 -14.79
C GLY A 47 -2.61 -9.28 -15.09
N LEU A 48 -3.36 -8.39 -15.75
CA LEU A 48 -2.95 -7.00 -16.00
C LEU A 48 -2.78 -6.22 -14.70
N GLY A 49 -3.71 -6.33 -13.76
CA GLY A 49 -3.61 -5.67 -12.45
C GLY A 49 -2.43 -6.19 -11.63
N ALA A 50 -2.19 -7.50 -11.64
CA ALA A 50 -1.03 -8.11 -11.01
C ALA A 50 0.28 -7.63 -11.65
N GLY A 51 0.35 -7.60 -12.99
CA GLY A 51 1.51 -7.08 -13.71
C GLY A 51 1.78 -5.61 -13.38
N LEU A 52 0.74 -4.77 -13.44
CA LEU A 52 0.84 -3.33 -13.16
C LEU A 52 1.30 -3.04 -11.73
N THR A 53 1.05 -3.92 -10.77
CA THR A 53 1.46 -3.75 -9.37
C THR A 53 2.81 -4.37 -9.08
N ILE A 54 3.06 -5.60 -9.54
CA ILE A 54 4.30 -6.35 -9.27
C ILE A 54 5.48 -5.72 -10.02
N ILE A 55 5.33 -5.42 -11.30
CA ILE A 55 6.43 -4.93 -12.15
C ILE A 55 7.08 -3.66 -11.58
N PRO A 56 6.34 -2.57 -11.30
CA PRO A 56 6.96 -1.35 -10.76
C PRO A 56 7.50 -1.55 -9.35
N THR A 57 6.85 -2.36 -8.51
CA THR A 57 7.33 -2.63 -7.14
C THR A 57 8.67 -3.35 -7.16
N VAL A 58 8.82 -4.39 -7.99
CA VAL A 58 10.08 -5.13 -8.13
C VAL A 58 11.15 -4.26 -8.76
N LEU A 59 10.81 -3.47 -9.77
CA LEU A 59 11.77 -2.61 -10.45
C LEU A 59 12.30 -1.52 -9.51
N VAL A 60 11.41 -0.82 -8.80
CA VAL A 60 11.80 0.20 -7.81
C VAL A 60 12.57 -0.42 -6.66
N GLY A 61 12.15 -1.58 -6.16
CA GLY A 61 12.89 -2.33 -5.15
C GLY A 61 14.32 -2.65 -5.60
N PHE A 62 14.48 -3.20 -6.81
CA PHE A 62 15.79 -3.53 -7.37
C PHE A 62 16.68 -2.30 -7.55
N VAL A 63 16.12 -1.18 -8.06
CA VAL A 63 16.85 0.09 -8.20
C VAL A 63 17.27 0.64 -6.83
N ALA A 64 16.38 0.60 -5.84
CA ALA A 64 16.67 1.09 -4.49
C ALA A 64 17.80 0.29 -3.82
N PHE A 65 17.80 -1.04 -3.95
CA PHE A 65 18.87 -1.88 -3.42
C PHE A 65 20.20 -1.69 -4.17
N LYS A 66 20.17 -1.66 -5.51
CA LYS A 66 21.39 -1.62 -6.31
C LYS A 66 22.03 -0.23 -6.37
N MET A 67 21.23 0.83 -6.43
CA MET A 67 21.69 2.18 -6.71
C MET A 67 21.77 3.07 -5.46
N MET A 68 20.87 2.86 -4.48
CA MET A 68 20.75 3.74 -3.32
C MET A 68 21.27 3.12 -2.00
N LYS A 69 21.57 1.82 -1.96
CA LYS A 69 22.07 1.09 -0.77
C LYS A 69 21.24 1.36 0.51
N ILE A 70 19.92 1.53 0.34
CA ILE A 70 19.01 1.79 1.46
C ILE A 70 18.64 0.47 2.15
N ASP A 71 18.45 0.51 3.46
CA ASP A 71 18.00 -0.64 4.25
C ASP A 71 16.63 -1.17 3.80
N PHE A 72 16.44 -2.49 3.89
CA PHE A 72 15.22 -3.17 3.47
C PHE A 72 13.98 -2.62 4.19
N GLY A 73 14.08 -2.20 5.45
CA GLY A 73 12.99 -1.59 6.21
C GLY A 73 12.56 -0.25 5.64
N SER A 74 13.51 0.60 5.25
CA SER A 74 13.18 1.91 4.65
C SER A 74 12.64 1.77 3.23
N VAL A 75 13.19 0.89 2.40
CA VAL A 75 12.69 0.65 1.03
C VAL A 75 11.26 0.12 1.07
N SER A 76 11.00 -0.90 1.91
CA SER A 76 9.66 -1.47 2.06
C SER A 76 8.65 -0.45 2.59
N GLY A 77 9.04 0.38 3.57
CA GLY A 77 8.22 1.49 4.06
C GLY A 77 7.89 2.54 2.99
N MET A 78 8.87 2.94 2.18
CA MET A 78 8.64 3.88 1.05
C MET A 78 7.70 3.29 0.01
N LEU A 79 7.88 2.01 -0.36
CA LEU A 79 6.99 1.32 -1.30
C LEU A 79 5.56 1.27 -0.77
N CYS A 80 5.37 0.89 0.50
CA CYS A 80 4.06 0.91 1.14
C CYS A 80 3.42 2.31 1.14
N GLY A 81 4.23 3.35 1.39
CA GLY A 81 3.78 4.75 1.38
C GLY A 81 3.35 5.21 0.00
N SER A 82 4.12 4.86 -1.03
CA SER A 82 3.82 5.21 -2.42
C SER A 82 2.54 4.54 -2.94
N MET A 83 2.30 3.29 -2.55
CA MET A 83 1.10 2.55 -2.92
C MET A 83 -0.11 2.86 -2.05
N ALA A 84 0.06 3.65 -0.97
CA ALA A 84 -0.98 3.90 0.02
C ALA A 84 -1.53 2.60 0.64
N ASN A 85 -0.66 1.64 0.95
CA ASN A 85 -1.05 0.34 1.49
C ASN A 85 -0.60 0.15 2.95
N PRO A 86 -1.45 0.50 3.94
CA PRO A 86 -1.13 0.37 5.36
C PRO A 86 -1.09 -1.10 5.82
N MET A 87 -1.66 -2.04 5.07
CA MET A 87 -1.68 -3.47 5.42
C MET A 87 -0.29 -4.08 5.21
N ALA A 88 0.32 -3.77 4.06
CA ALA A 88 1.71 -4.13 3.78
C ALA A 88 2.68 -3.50 4.81
N LEU A 89 2.42 -2.25 5.24
CA LEU A 89 3.23 -1.61 6.27
C LEU A 89 3.14 -2.32 7.62
N ASN A 90 1.95 -2.75 8.05
CA ASN A 90 1.80 -3.52 9.29
C ASN A 90 2.60 -4.82 9.22
N TYR A 91 2.47 -5.57 8.12
CA TYR A 91 3.23 -6.80 7.89
C TYR A 91 4.75 -6.57 7.96
N VAL A 92 5.24 -5.48 7.36
CA VAL A 92 6.65 -5.09 7.41
C VAL A 92 7.10 -4.73 8.83
N ASN A 93 6.28 -4.00 9.59
CA ASN A 93 6.60 -3.66 10.99
C ASN A 93 6.59 -4.89 11.93
N ASP A 94 5.75 -5.88 11.63
CA ASP A 94 5.74 -7.14 12.39
C ASP A 94 6.94 -8.03 12.04
N THR A 95 7.45 -7.91 10.80
CA THR A 95 8.59 -8.72 10.30
C THR A 95 9.95 -8.10 10.63
N ILE A 96 10.06 -6.78 10.53
CA ILE A 96 11.32 -6.04 10.70
C ILE A 96 11.28 -5.28 12.03
N PRO A 97 12.20 -5.56 12.96
CA PRO A 97 12.28 -4.80 14.20
C PRO A 97 12.78 -3.37 13.92
N GLY A 98 12.01 -2.38 14.36
CA GLY A 98 12.39 -0.96 14.31
C GLY A 98 11.30 -0.08 13.68
N ASP A 99 11.43 1.24 13.89
CA ASP A 99 10.45 2.22 13.39
C ASP A 99 10.82 2.76 11.99
N ASN A 100 11.95 2.33 11.40
CA ASN A 100 12.42 2.77 10.08
C ASN A 100 11.37 2.65 8.96
N PRO A 101 10.59 1.54 8.85
CA PRO A 101 9.55 1.42 7.81
C PRO A 101 8.42 2.41 8.02
N SER A 102 8.01 2.61 9.27
CA SER A 102 6.94 3.54 9.65
C SER A 102 7.33 5.00 9.40
N VAL A 103 8.58 5.37 9.67
CA VAL A 103 9.10 6.71 9.36
C VAL A 103 9.12 6.95 7.85
N ALA A 104 9.68 6.01 7.08
CA ALA A 104 9.74 6.11 5.63
C ALA A 104 8.34 6.22 4.99
N TYR A 105 7.38 5.43 5.48
CA TYR A 105 5.98 5.51 5.06
C TYR A 105 5.39 6.90 5.33
N ALA A 106 5.55 7.41 6.55
CA ALA A 106 4.98 8.71 6.96
C ALA A 106 5.54 9.88 6.14
N THR A 107 6.77 9.79 5.66
CA THR A 107 7.39 10.82 4.80
C THR A 107 6.88 10.75 3.36
N VAL A 108 6.81 9.55 2.78
CA VAL A 108 6.48 9.39 1.34
C VAL A 108 4.97 9.47 1.09
N TYR A 109 4.14 9.01 2.03
CA TYR A 109 2.70 8.93 1.84
C TYR A 109 2.03 10.29 1.53
N PRO A 110 2.28 11.39 2.30
CA PRO A 110 1.68 12.70 2.00
C PRO A 110 2.14 13.26 0.65
N LEU A 111 3.42 13.07 0.32
CA LEU A 111 4.00 13.55 -0.95
C LEU A 111 3.35 12.82 -2.13
N CYS A 112 3.24 11.48 -2.06
CA CYS A 112 2.59 10.69 -3.10
C CYS A 112 1.10 11.02 -3.23
N MET A 113 0.38 11.24 -2.12
CA MET A 113 -1.03 11.67 -2.16
C MET A 113 -1.19 13.02 -2.85
N PHE A 114 -0.35 14.00 -2.49
CA PHE A 114 -0.40 15.33 -3.10
C PHE A 114 -0.12 15.27 -4.61
N LEU A 115 0.91 14.53 -5.01
CA LEU A 115 1.25 14.33 -6.41
C LEU A 115 0.12 13.61 -7.17
N ARG A 116 -0.50 12.60 -6.57
CA ARG A 116 -1.67 11.90 -7.16
C ARG A 116 -2.82 12.85 -7.45
N VAL A 117 -3.14 13.75 -6.52
CA VAL A 117 -4.21 14.73 -6.69
C VAL A 117 -3.87 15.70 -7.83
N ILE A 118 -2.64 16.22 -7.88
CA ILE A 118 -2.22 17.13 -8.96
C ILE A 118 -2.30 16.44 -10.32
N ILE A 119 -1.75 15.23 -10.46
CA ILE A 119 -1.79 14.49 -11.72
C ILE A 119 -3.24 14.24 -12.15
N ALA A 120 -4.13 13.85 -11.23
CA ALA A 120 -5.54 13.65 -11.54
C ALA A 120 -6.19 14.96 -12.04
N GLN A 121 -5.93 16.09 -11.39
CA GLN A 121 -6.46 17.39 -11.80
C GLN A 121 -5.93 17.83 -13.17
N VAL A 122 -4.62 17.68 -13.42
CA VAL A 122 -4.01 17.99 -14.72
C VAL A 122 -4.58 17.10 -15.82
N LEU A 123 -4.72 15.80 -15.55
CA LEU A 123 -5.24 14.83 -16.52
C LEU A 123 -6.72 15.11 -16.84
N LEU A 124 -7.53 15.46 -15.84
CA LEU A 124 -8.90 15.92 -16.06
C LEU A 124 -8.94 17.18 -16.92
N MET A 125 -8.08 18.18 -16.65
CA MET A 125 -8.02 19.41 -17.44
C MET A 125 -7.66 19.15 -18.92
N PHE A 126 -6.78 18.19 -19.20
CA PHE A 126 -6.42 17.82 -20.58
C PHE A 126 -7.47 16.96 -21.28
N LEU A 127 -8.28 16.19 -20.55
CA LEU A 127 -9.27 15.27 -21.14
C LEU A 127 -10.66 15.92 -21.31
N LEU A 128 -11.02 16.88 -20.45
CA LEU A 128 -12.31 17.58 -20.47
C LEU A 128 -12.27 18.92 -21.23
N ASN A 129 -11.12 19.33 -21.75
CA ASN A 129 -10.92 20.52 -22.59
C ASN A 129 -10.55 20.10 -24.02
#